data_AF-A0A259RUI7-F1
#
_entry.id   AF-A0A259RUI7-F1
#
_cell.length_a   1.000
_cell.length_b   1.000
_cell.length_c   1.000
_cell.angle_alpha   90.00
_cell.angle_beta   90.00
_cell.angle_gamma   90.00
#
_symmetry.space_group_name_H-M   'P 1'
#
loop_
_entity.id
_entity.type
_entity.pdbx_description
1 polymer ?
#
loop_
_entity_poly.entity_id
_entity_poly.type
_entity_poly.pdbx_seq_one_letter_code
_entity_poly.pdbx_strand_id
1 'polypeptide(L)'
;MTDLNQALTAEELDELSDFLAQPDMEDRSMDLSMLEGYLTAILIGPRVVMPSQWLPWVWDADEGQEEAVFADLDQANRIMGLLMRFLNGIVQTFLTDPAAFEPIYWRGAQWGAAEWCEGFLLARGSTVRPGRVYG
;
A
#
# COMPACT_ATOMS: atom_id res chain seq x y z
N MET A 1 1.52 -3.75 22.81
CA MET A 1 0.62 -2.82 22.12
C MET A 1 1.50 -2.06 21.13
N THR A 2 1.42 -2.40 19.85
CA THR A 2 2.27 -1.79 18.81
C THR A 2 1.82 -0.36 18.57
N ASP A 3 2.74 0.60 18.60
CA ASP A 3 2.43 1.99 18.26
C ASP A 3 2.22 2.10 16.75
N LEU A 4 1.02 2.48 16.34
CA LEU A 4 0.65 2.61 14.93
C LEU A 4 1.36 3.77 14.23
N ASN A 5 1.96 4.71 14.97
CA ASN A 5 2.71 5.83 14.41
C ASN A 5 4.22 5.58 14.35
N GLN A 6 4.69 4.44 14.88
CA GLN A 6 6.09 4.08 14.79
C GLN A 6 6.40 3.60 13.37
N ALA A 7 7.40 4.24 12.74
CA ALA A 7 7.92 3.83 11.44
C ALA A 7 8.32 2.34 11.44
N LEU A 8 8.17 1.69 10.27
CA LEU A 8 8.62 0.31 10.10
C LEU A 8 10.15 0.22 10.16
N THR A 9 10.66 -0.84 10.78
CA THR A 9 12.09 -1.19 10.66
C THR A 9 12.39 -1.80 9.29
N ALA A 10 13.67 -1.97 8.95
CA ALA A 10 14.06 -2.67 7.72
C ALA A 10 13.51 -4.11 7.70
N GLU A 11 13.62 -4.84 8.81
CA GLU A 11 13.09 -6.20 8.96
C GLU A 11 11.57 -6.26 8.77
N GLU A 12 10.85 -5.24 9.23
CA GLU A 12 9.39 -5.14 9.07
C GLU A 12 8.98 -4.77 7.64
N LEU A 13 9.82 -4.00 6.93
CA LEU A 13 9.64 -3.75 5.50
C LEU A 13 9.89 -5.04 4.71
N ASP A 14 10.96 -5.77 5.02
CA ASP A 14 11.26 -7.06 4.39
C ASP A 14 10.12 -8.06 4.64
N GLU A 15 9.60 -8.14 5.87
CA GLU A 15 8.44 -8.99 6.19
C GLU A 15 7.18 -8.65 5.37
N LEU A 16 6.88 -7.36 5.23
CA LEU A 16 5.74 -6.93 4.39
C LEU A 16 6.00 -7.20 2.90
N SER A 17 7.23 -6.98 2.44
CA SER A 17 7.64 -7.26 1.06
C SER A 17 7.54 -8.75 0.73
N ASP A 18 8.02 -9.62 1.62
CA ASP A 18 7.97 -11.07 1.47
C ASP A 18 6.52 -11.59 1.47
N PHE A 19 5.64 -10.98 2.26
CA PHE A 19 4.22 -11.31 2.24
C PHE A 19 3.56 -10.95 0.90
N LEU A 20 3.85 -9.76 0.38
CA LEU A 20 3.34 -9.31 -0.92
C LEU A 20 3.92 -10.17 -2.06
N ALA A 21 5.15 -10.66 -1.93
CA ALA A 21 5.78 -11.53 -2.93
C ALA A 21 5.42 -13.02 -2.80
N GLN A 22 4.34 -13.40 -2.07
CA GLN A 22 3.94 -14.80 -1.99
C GLN A 22 3.46 -15.33 -3.36
N PRO A 23 3.78 -16.59 -3.73
CA PRO A 23 3.47 -17.12 -5.06
C PRO A 23 1.99 -17.05 -5.48
N ASP A 24 1.06 -17.08 -4.53
CA ASP A 24 -0.38 -17.01 -4.81
C ASP A 24 -0.86 -15.56 -5.13
N MET A 25 0.02 -14.58 -4.97
CA MET A 25 -0.26 -13.15 -5.11
C MET A 25 0.79 -12.39 -5.94
N GLU A 26 2.00 -12.93 -6.12
CA GLU A 26 3.17 -12.22 -6.68
C GLU A 26 2.91 -11.59 -8.05
N ASP A 27 2.07 -12.23 -8.89
CA ASP A 27 1.72 -11.73 -10.22
C ASP A 27 0.71 -10.57 -10.21
N ARG A 28 0.02 -10.33 -9.09
CA ARG A 28 -1.10 -9.38 -8.99
C ARG A 28 -0.97 -8.35 -7.87
N SER A 29 -0.29 -8.65 -6.78
CA SER A 29 -0.18 -7.73 -5.63
C SER A 29 0.85 -6.64 -5.88
N MET A 30 0.70 -5.51 -5.20
CA MET A 30 1.69 -4.44 -5.24
C MET A 30 2.98 -4.85 -4.55
N ASP A 31 4.13 -4.45 -5.10
CA ASP A 31 5.36 -4.38 -4.32
C ASP A 31 5.33 -3.14 -3.39
N LEU A 32 6.34 -3.00 -2.52
CA LEU A 32 6.40 -1.86 -1.60
C LEU A 32 6.54 -0.50 -2.31
N SER A 33 7.14 -0.46 -3.50
CA SER A 33 7.34 0.78 -4.25
C SER A 33 6.03 1.29 -4.82
N MET A 34 5.30 0.40 -5.51
CA MET A 34 3.96 0.62 -6.01
C MET A 34 2.99 0.94 -4.88
N LEU A 35 3.06 0.22 -3.77
CA LEU A 35 2.24 0.47 -2.59
C LEU A 35 2.45 1.89 -2.04
N GLU A 36 3.70 2.35 -1.89
CA GLU A 36 3.96 3.72 -1.41
C GLU A 36 3.39 4.77 -2.36
N GLY A 37 3.60 4.61 -3.67
CA GLY A 37 3.05 5.52 -4.67
C GLY A 37 1.52 5.56 -4.65
N TYR A 38 0.89 4.39 -4.56
CA TYR A 38 -0.56 4.24 -4.49
C TYR A 38 -1.16 4.91 -3.25
N LEU A 39 -0.61 4.62 -2.07
CA LEU A 39 -1.06 5.23 -0.82
C LEU A 39 -0.78 6.73 -0.79
N THR A 40 0.35 7.18 -1.34
CA THR A 40 0.66 8.61 -1.46
C THR A 40 -0.40 9.33 -2.27
N ALA A 41 -0.77 8.80 -3.44
CA ALA A 41 -1.81 9.38 -4.29
C ALA A 41 -3.19 9.40 -3.63
N ILE A 42 -3.55 8.36 -2.87
CA ILE A 42 -4.78 8.32 -2.08
C ILE A 42 -4.78 9.43 -1.02
N LEU A 43 -3.67 9.58 -0.28
CA LEU A 43 -3.56 10.52 0.83
C LEU A 43 -3.60 11.98 0.41
N ILE A 44 -2.89 12.34 -0.67
CA ILE A 44 -2.87 13.72 -1.17
C ILE A 44 -4.09 14.06 -2.03
N GLY A 45 -4.92 13.06 -2.34
CA GLY A 45 -6.13 13.20 -3.12
C GLY A 45 -7.16 14.11 -2.44
N PRO A 46 -8.02 14.80 -3.21
CA PRO A 46 -9.00 15.76 -2.66
C PRO A 46 -10.17 15.09 -1.90
N ARG A 47 -10.21 13.76 -1.82
CA ARG A 47 -11.30 12.99 -1.20
C ARG A 47 -10.72 11.90 -0.32
N VAL A 48 -11.37 11.69 0.83
CA VAL A 48 -11.10 10.54 1.68
C VAL A 48 -11.57 9.27 0.98
N VAL A 49 -10.70 8.27 0.92
CA VAL A 49 -10.98 6.94 0.36
C VAL A 49 -11.01 5.94 1.51
N MET A 50 -12.09 5.17 1.64
CA MET A 50 -12.22 4.18 2.72
C MET A 50 -11.30 2.99 2.48
N PRO A 51 -10.78 2.32 3.54
CA PRO A 51 -10.01 1.09 3.42
C PRO A 51 -10.66 0.03 2.53
N SER A 52 -11.97 -0.17 2.63
CA SER A 52 -12.70 -1.11 1.77
C SER A 52 -12.62 -0.80 0.26
N GLN A 53 -12.24 0.42 -0.13
CA GLN A 53 -12.12 0.82 -1.53
C GLN A 53 -10.69 0.70 -2.05
N TRP A 54 -9.68 0.92 -1.21
CA TRP A 54 -8.28 0.90 -1.64
C TRP A 54 -7.54 -0.39 -1.29
N LEU A 55 -7.93 -1.07 -0.21
CA LEU A 55 -7.24 -2.26 0.28
C LEU A 55 -7.24 -3.44 -0.71
N PRO A 56 -8.34 -3.75 -1.42
CA PRO A 56 -8.31 -4.82 -2.43
C PRO A 56 -7.25 -4.61 -3.51
N TRP A 57 -6.94 -3.36 -3.86
CA TRP A 57 -5.94 -3.03 -4.87
C TRP A 57 -4.50 -3.31 -4.42
N VAL A 58 -4.25 -3.40 -3.10
CA VAL A 58 -2.94 -3.81 -2.60
C VAL A 58 -2.66 -5.28 -2.95
N TRP A 59 -3.71 -6.10 -2.92
CA TRP A 59 -3.64 -7.54 -3.18
C TRP A 59 -3.80 -7.88 -4.65
N ASP A 60 -4.48 -7.03 -5.41
CA ASP A 60 -4.82 -7.20 -6.82
C ASP A 60 -4.81 -5.83 -7.51
N ALA A 61 -3.62 -5.43 -7.96
CA ALA A 61 -3.39 -4.15 -8.61
C ALA A 61 -4.08 -4.06 -9.98
N ASP A 62 -4.42 -5.19 -10.60
CA ASP A 62 -5.06 -5.25 -11.91
C ASP A 62 -6.56 -4.94 -11.82
N GLU A 63 -7.28 -5.64 -10.92
CA GLU A 63 -8.74 -5.57 -10.88
C GLU A 63 -9.32 -5.06 -9.56
N GLY A 64 -8.58 -5.17 -8.45
CA GLY A 64 -9.02 -4.86 -7.09
C GLY A 64 -10.19 -5.72 -6.64
N GLN A 65 -10.26 -6.98 -7.08
CA GLN A 65 -11.36 -7.91 -6.78
C GLN A 65 -10.95 -9.04 -5.85
N GLU A 66 -9.67 -9.42 -5.87
CA GLU A 66 -9.17 -10.51 -5.05
C GLU A 66 -8.68 -10.03 -3.68
N GLU A 67 -8.79 -10.90 -2.68
CA GLU A 67 -8.28 -10.65 -1.33
C GLU A 67 -6.92 -11.34 -1.11
N ALA A 68 -6.24 -10.94 -0.03
CA ALA A 68 -5.04 -11.63 0.42
C ALA A 68 -5.41 -12.95 1.09
N VAL A 69 -4.61 -13.99 0.84
CA VAL A 69 -4.76 -15.28 1.51
C VAL A 69 -3.82 -15.30 2.72
N PHE A 70 -4.39 -15.24 3.92
CA PHE A 70 -3.64 -15.35 5.17
C PHE A 70 -3.64 -16.80 5.67
N ALA A 71 -2.51 -17.24 6.22
CA ALA A 71 -2.36 -18.55 6.85
C ALA A 71 -3.24 -18.67 8.10
N ASP A 72 -3.32 -17.60 8.91
CA ASP A 72 -4.13 -17.51 10.11
C ASP A 72 -4.45 -16.06 10.49
N LEU A 73 -5.22 -15.89 11.57
CA LEU A 73 -5.62 -14.59 12.09
C LEU A 73 -4.43 -13.78 12.62
N ASP A 74 -3.38 -14.44 13.11
CA ASP A 74 -2.21 -13.76 13.66
C ASP A 74 -1.38 -13.13 12.53
N GLN A 75 -1.19 -13.85 11.41
CA GLN A 75 -0.58 -13.31 10.20
C GLN A 75 -1.42 -12.16 9.64
N ALA A 76 -2.74 -12.32 9.55
CA ALA A 76 -3.63 -11.26 9.08
C ALA A 76 -3.48 -9.99 9.92
N ASN A 77 -3.51 -10.10 11.25
CA ASN A 77 -3.33 -8.97 12.16
C ASN A 77 -1.93 -8.34 12.04
N ARG A 78 -0.88 -9.17 11.86
CA ARG A 78 0.50 -8.72 11.72
C ARG A 78 0.67 -7.89 10.45
N ILE A 79 0.31 -8.45 9.30
CA ILE A 79 0.42 -7.78 8.00
C ILE A 79 -0.43 -6.52 7.96
N MET A 80 -1.64 -6.58 8.51
CA MET A 80 -2.50 -5.40 8.55
C MET A 80 -1.96 -4.30 9.45
N GLY A 81 -1.34 -4.66 10.57
CA GLY A 81 -0.62 -3.72 11.42
C GLY A 81 0.57 -3.07 10.72
N LEU A 82 1.33 -3.84 9.94
CA LEU A 82 2.45 -3.33 9.14
C LEU A 82 1.97 -2.36 8.06
N LEU A 83 0.93 -2.73 7.31
CA LEU A 83 0.34 -1.88 6.27
C LEU A 83 -0.16 -0.54 6.82
N MET A 84 -0.86 -0.58 7.96
CA MET A 84 -1.35 0.64 8.60
C MET A 84 -0.22 1.52 9.15
N ARG A 85 0.85 0.93 9.69
CA ARG A 85 2.05 1.69 10.10
C ARG A 85 2.79 2.29 8.92
N PHE A 86 2.86 1.57 7.80
CA PHE A 86 3.42 2.09 6.56
C PHE A 86 2.65 3.32 6.07
N LEU A 87 1.31 3.20 5.99
CA LEU A 87 0.43 4.32 5.68
C LEU A 87 0.62 5.51 6.63
N ASN A 88 0.64 5.25 7.94
CA ASN A 88 0.81 6.30 8.94
C ASN A 88 2.16 6.99 8.83
N GLY A 89 3.22 6.28 8.45
CA GLY A 89 4.52 6.88 8.15
C GLY A 89 4.42 7.95 7.07
N ILE A 90 3.73 7.64 5.96
CA ILE A 90 3.49 8.59 4.86
C ILE A 90 2.66 9.77 5.38
N VAL A 91 1.56 9.51 6.10
CA VAL A 91 0.71 10.55 6.70
C VAL A 91 1.51 11.51 7.58
N GLN A 92 2.34 10.97 8.48
CA GLN A 92 3.13 11.78 9.41
C GLN A 92 4.10 12.68 8.67
N THR A 93 4.76 12.20 7.61
CA THR A 93 5.63 13.04 6.77
C THR A 93 4.85 14.21 6.17
N PHE A 94 3.70 13.96 5.54
CA PHE A 94 2.90 15.04 4.94
C PHE A 94 2.22 15.97 5.96
N LEU A 95 2.00 15.54 7.20
CA LEU A 95 1.46 16.41 8.26
C LEU A 95 2.53 17.28 8.92
N THR A 96 3.78 16.82 8.98
CA THR A 96 4.85 17.48 9.76
C THR A 96 5.82 18.27 8.90
N ASP A 97 6.35 17.65 7.83
CA ASP A 97 7.26 18.29 6.88
C ASP A 97 7.13 17.64 5.49
N PRO A 98 6.19 18.11 4.64
CA PRO A 98 6.01 17.59 3.29
C PRO A 98 7.28 17.68 2.42
N ALA A 99 8.16 18.64 2.69
CA ALA A 99 9.39 18.81 1.90
C ALA A 99 10.43 17.72 2.19
N ALA A 100 10.30 17.01 3.32
CA ALA A 100 11.13 15.88 3.71
C ALA A 100 10.62 14.53 3.15
N PHE A 101 9.59 14.53 2.30
CA PHE A 101 9.12 13.29 1.67
C PHE A 101 10.17 12.73 0.71
N GLU A 102 10.66 11.54 1.03
CA GLU A 102 11.61 10.77 0.23
C GLU A 102 10.97 9.43 -0.15
N PRO A 103 10.68 9.21 -1.45
CA PRO A 103 10.15 7.94 -1.93
C PRO A 103 11.05 6.75 -1.59
N ILE A 104 10.41 5.61 -1.33
CA ILE A 104 11.06 4.38 -0.90
C ILE A 104 12.11 3.88 -1.90
N TYR A 105 11.95 4.15 -3.19
CA TYR A 105 12.93 3.79 -4.23
C TYR A 105 14.29 4.53 -4.11
N TRP A 106 14.40 5.56 -3.26
CA TRP A 106 15.72 6.13 -2.92
C TRP A 106 16.44 5.37 -1.80
N ARG A 107 15.75 4.50 -1.06
CA ARG A 107 16.31 3.78 0.09
C ARG A 107 17.06 2.50 -0.31
N GLY A 108 16.84 2.00 -1.52
CA GLY A 108 17.53 0.81 -2.01
C GLY A 108 17.17 0.46 -3.45
N ALA A 109 18.07 -0.25 -4.13
CA ALA A 109 17.93 -0.60 -5.55
C ALA A 109 16.88 -1.69 -5.82
N GLN A 110 16.32 -2.31 -4.77
CA GLN A 110 15.26 -3.30 -4.88
C GLN A 110 13.89 -2.71 -5.21
N TRP A 111 13.72 -1.39 -5.06
CA TRP A 111 12.47 -0.70 -5.34
C TRP A 111 12.68 0.26 -6.50
N GLY A 112 11.83 0.14 -7.52
CA GLY A 112 11.95 0.96 -8.73
C GLY A 112 11.02 2.16 -8.72
N ALA A 113 11.48 3.25 -9.36
CA ALA A 113 10.68 4.46 -9.53
C ALA A 113 9.50 4.25 -10.51
N ALA A 114 9.60 3.27 -11.41
CA ALA A 114 8.53 2.96 -12.37
C ALA A 114 7.31 2.41 -11.63
N GLU A 115 7.52 1.43 -10.77
CA GLU A 115 6.51 0.76 -9.94
C GLU A 115 5.84 1.77 -9.01
N TRP A 116 6.62 2.67 -8.40
CA TRP A 116 6.08 3.79 -7.62
C TRP A 116 5.14 4.67 -8.44
N CYS A 117 5.54 5.04 -9.65
CA CYS A 117 4.71 5.86 -10.54
C CYS A 117 3.45 5.11 -10.99
N GLU A 118 3.54 3.81 -11.25
CA GLU A 118 2.40 2.97 -11.60
C GLU A 118 1.37 2.95 -10.47
N GLY A 119 1.80 2.71 -9.23
CA GLY A 119 0.92 2.77 -8.06
C GLY A 119 0.26 4.14 -7.90
N PHE A 120 1.04 5.22 -8.01
CA PHE A 120 0.52 6.58 -7.96
C PHE A 120 -0.56 6.84 -9.02
N LEU A 121 -0.34 6.38 -10.26
CA LEU A 121 -1.31 6.53 -11.35
C LEU A 121 -2.54 5.62 -11.18
N LEU A 122 -2.37 4.44 -10.60
CA LEU A 122 -3.44 3.47 -10.36
C LEU A 122 -4.49 4.00 -9.38
N ALA A 123 -4.08 4.74 -8.35
CA ALA A 123 -4.98 5.37 -7.38
C ALA A 123 -6.07 6.24 -8.03
N ARG A 124 -5.75 6.89 -9.16
CA ARG A 124 -6.73 7.65 -9.94
C ARG A 124 -7.74 6.74 -10.64
N GLY A 125 -7.33 5.56 -11.10
CA GLY A 125 -8.20 4.57 -11.75
C GLY A 125 -9.10 3.83 -10.76
N SER A 126 -8.55 3.45 -9.60
CA SER A 126 -9.26 2.70 -8.56
C SER A 126 -10.36 3.51 -7.88
N THR A 127 -10.16 4.82 -7.72
CA THR A 127 -11.12 5.73 -7.06
C THR A 127 -12.24 6.24 -7.98
N VAL A 128 -12.15 5.99 -9.29
CA VAL A 128 -13.07 6.56 -10.29
C VAL A 128 -14.21 5.62 -10.70
N ARG A 129 -14.22 4.32 -10.35
CA ARG A 129 -15.33 3.42 -10.78
C ARG A 129 -16.70 3.91 -10.23
N PRO A 130 -17.56 4.53 -11.06
CA PRO A 130 -18.94 4.81 -10.69
C PRO A 130 -19.70 3.49 -10.79
N GLY A 131 -20.65 3.26 -9.89
CA GLY A 131 -21.32 1.98 -9.71
C GLY A 131 -21.58 1.18 -11.00
N ARG A 132 -21.09 -0.06 -11.03
CA ARG A 132 -21.77 -1.11 -11.81
C ARG A 132 -23.16 -1.24 -11.19
N VAL A 133 -24.12 -0.54 -11.76
CA VAL A 133 -25.53 -0.89 -11.60
C VAL A 133 -25.65 -2.28 -12.24
N TYR A 134 -25.84 -3.31 -11.42
CA TYR A 134 -26.28 -4.60 -11.92
C TYR A 134 -27.65 -4.38 -12.58
N GLY A 135 -27.68 -4.48 -13.90
CA GLY A 135 -28.90 -4.59 -14.71
C GLY A 135 -29.11 -6.02 -15.13
#